data_AF-A0A0N8W566-F1
#
_entry.id   AF-A0A0N8W566-F1
#
_cell.length_a   1.000
_cell.length_b   1.000
_cell.length_c   1.000
_cell.angle_alpha   90.00
_cell.angle_beta   90.00
_cell.angle_gamma   90.00
#
_symmetry.space_group_name_H-M   'P 1'
#
loop_
_entity.id
_entity.type
_entity.pdbx_description
1 polymer ?
#
loop_
_entity_poly.entity_id
_entity_poly.type
_entity_poly.pdbx_seq_one_letter_code
_entity_poly.pdbx_strand_id
1 'polypeptide(L)'
;MESKKAPKNKPFPDALIKQWEKNDGVDFAIALARITGWILQVDWLCSREDDDVHDMVPLRVYVETNRDVVFDFTGKKSMMAFHKYTIMPIASKRLKNGLQNKATRSYTEQELREMPLRVRASDYGIEKATQAILANSAYLALIPKRENSYISGHDAVLFSQGNCVPFADAVQQLTSLPAVGIEVSAYSEECGSQLGFCHAVILHPDGTVEDSWGVQPLSVILERFYIKDYQISPQIFEDAKQRHIRENPDRYMHAYKKAVSLLTPYR
;
A
#
# COMPACT_ATOMS: atom_id res chain seq x y z
N MET A 1 -17.43 3.89 40.03
CA MET A 1 -17.27 2.57 39.40
C MET A 1 -16.42 2.76 38.15
N GLU A 2 -15.13 2.50 38.24
CA GLU A 2 -14.26 2.48 37.07
C GLU A 2 -14.65 1.28 36.19
N SER A 3 -15.13 1.55 34.98
CA SER A 3 -15.34 0.50 33.99
C SER A 3 -13.98 -0.11 33.66
N LYS A 4 -13.69 -1.31 34.17
CA LYS A 4 -12.56 -2.13 33.69
C LYS A 4 -12.76 -2.31 32.18
N LYS A 5 -11.95 -1.61 31.37
CA LYS A 5 -11.89 -1.82 29.92
C LYS A 5 -11.70 -3.31 29.70
N ALA A 6 -12.61 -3.93 28.95
CA ALA A 6 -12.48 -5.33 28.54
C ALA A 6 -11.07 -5.55 27.98
N PRO A 7 -10.39 -6.67 28.30
CA PRO A 7 -9.08 -6.93 27.75
C PRO A 7 -9.19 -6.89 26.23
N LYS A 8 -8.38 -6.02 25.59
CA LYS A 8 -8.26 -6.03 24.13
C LYS A 8 -7.84 -7.45 23.75
N ASN A 9 -8.75 -8.21 23.12
CA ASN A 9 -8.44 -9.54 22.63
C ASN A 9 -7.27 -9.40 21.65
N LYS A 10 -6.09 -9.85 22.09
CA LYS A 10 -4.91 -9.87 21.24
C LYS A 10 -5.13 -10.92 20.16
N PRO A 11 -4.75 -10.65 18.90
CA PRO A 11 -4.99 -11.62 17.84
C PRO A 11 -4.22 -12.92 18.07
N PHE A 12 -3.02 -12.85 18.65
CA PHE A 12 -2.16 -14.01 18.84
C PHE A 12 -1.69 -14.17 20.30
N PRO A 13 -1.22 -15.36 20.71
CA PRO A 13 -0.61 -15.59 22.01
C PRO A 13 0.55 -14.63 22.31
N ASP A 14 0.67 -14.22 23.58
CA ASP A 14 1.66 -13.23 24.03
C ASP A 14 3.12 -13.63 23.74
N ALA A 15 3.42 -14.93 23.79
CA ALA A 15 4.75 -15.43 23.46
C ALA A 15 5.13 -15.14 22.00
N LEU A 16 4.20 -15.35 21.06
CA LEU A 16 4.41 -15.07 19.64
C LEU A 16 4.50 -13.57 19.37
N ILE A 17 3.61 -12.77 19.97
CA ILE A 17 3.65 -11.31 19.84
C ILE A 17 5.00 -10.76 20.31
N LYS A 18 5.49 -11.19 21.49
CA LYS A 18 6.80 -10.75 22.00
C LYS A 18 7.95 -11.17 21.08
N GLN A 19 7.87 -12.37 20.50
CA GLN A 19 8.86 -12.85 19.55
C GLN A 19 8.88 -11.99 18.28
N TRP A 20 7.72 -11.75 17.66
CA TRP A 20 7.63 -10.94 16.45
C TRP A 20 8.00 -9.48 16.72
N GLU A 21 7.67 -8.93 17.89
CA GLU A 21 8.11 -7.59 18.31
C GLU A 21 9.64 -7.49 18.41
N LYS A 22 10.29 -8.52 18.98
CA LYS A 22 11.77 -8.59 19.02
C LYS A 22 12.40 -8.68 17.63
N ASN A 23 11.66 -9.15 16.63
CA ASN A 23 12.11 -9.36 15.26
C ASN A 23 11.59 -8.28 14.29
N ASP A 24 11.13 -7.12 14.78
CA ASP A 24 10.59 -6.01 13.98
C ASP A 24 9.45 -6.41 13.03
N GLY A 25 8.77 -7.54 13.31
CA GLY A 25 7.68 -8.07 12.49
C GLY A 25 8.07 -8.67 11.16
N VAL A 26 9.37 -8.80 10.83
CA VAL A 26 9.88 -9.21 9.50
C VAL A 26 9.20 -10.49 9.00
N ASP A 27 9.35 -11.60 9.74
CA ASP A 27 8.82 -12.91 9.32
C ASP A 27 7.29 -12.91 9.25
N PHE A 28 6.63 -12.19 10.17
CA PHE A 28 5.17 -12.09 10.20
C PHE A 28 4.63 -11.31 8.99
N ALA A 29 5.26 -10.18 8.66
CA ALA A 29 4.84 -9.34 7.54
C ALA A 29 5.04 -10.07 6.21
N ILE A 30 6.15 -10.78 6.02
CA ILE A 30 6.39 -11.59 4.83
C ILE A 30 5.33 -12.70 4.71
N ALA A 31 5.09 -13.45 5.80
CA ALA A 31 4.05 -14.49 5.81
C ALA A 31 2.67 -13.91 5.46
N LEU A 32 2.32 -12.77 6.05
CA LEU A 32 1.04 -12.12 5.80
C LEU A 32 0.92 -11.59 4.35
N ALA A 33 1.98 -11.03 3.79
CA ALA A 33 2.03 -10.56 2.41
C ALA A 33 1.86 -11.72 1.42
N ARG A 34 2.48 -12.88 1.69
CA ARG A 34 2.28 -14.12 0.88
C ARG A 34 0.83 -14.58 0.90
N ILE A 35 0.20 -14.59 2.08
CA ILE A 35 -1.18 -15.07 2.25
C ILE A 35 -2.18 -14.13 1.58
N THR A 36 -1.95 -12.82 1.65
CA THR A 36 -2.97 -11.82 1.30
C THR A 36 -2.71 -11.09 -0.01
N GLY A 37 -1.48 -11.13 -0.51
CA GLY A 37 -1.03 -10.40 -1.70
C GLY A 37 -0.94 -8.88 -1.51
N TRP A 38 -1.13 -8.37 -0.30
CA TRP A 38 -1.06 -6.95 0.06
C TRP A 38 0.39 -6.44 0.19
N ILE A 39 0.53 -5.13 0.38
CA ILE A 39 1.78 -4.40 0.26
C ILE A 39 2.68 -4.73 1.44
N LEU A 40 3.91 -5.16 1.18
CA LEU A 40 4.95 -5.34 2.19
C LEU A 40 5.74 -4.03 2.32
N GLN A 41 5.73 -3.43 3.50
CA GLN A 41 6.33 -2.12 3.74
C GLN A 41 7.31 -2.13 4.92
N VAL A 42 8.22 -1.17 4.87
CA VAL A 42 9.14 -0.84 5.96
C VAL A 42 9.08 0.67 6.21
N ASP A 43 8.91 1.02 7.47
CA ASP A 43 9.19 2.39 7.92
C ASP A 43 10.66 2.51 8.32
N TRP A 44 11.27 3.59 7.85
CA TRP A 44 12.67 3.94 8.08
C TRP A 44 12.75 5.25 8.83
N LEU A 45 13.76 5.38 9.69
CA LEU A 45 14.18 6.65 10.27
C LEU A 45 15.37 7.17 9.47
N CYS A 46 15.27 8.40 8.98
CA CYS A 46 16.20 8.99 8.02
C CYS A 46 16.50 10.47 8.35
N SER A 47 17.51 11.04 7.70
CA SER A 47 17.79 12.48 7.74
C SER A 47 16.93 13.21 6.71
N ARG A 48 16.76 12.62 5.53
CA ARG A 48 15.91 13.10 4.46
C ARG A 48 15.08 11.94 3.90
N GLU A 49 13.93 12.26 3.32
CA GLU A 49 13.08 11.24 2.74
C GLU A 49 13.76 10.50 1.59
N ASP A 50 14.67 11.13 0.84
CA ASP A 50 15.35 10.58 -0.33
C ASP A 50 16.72 9.94 -0.04
N ASP A 51 17.09 9.74 1.23
CA ASP A 51 18.37 9.11 1.60
C ASP A 51 18.48 7.68 1.01
N ASP A 52 19.71 7.18 0.89
CA ASP A 52 19.95 5.77 0.61
C ASP A 52 19.50 4.91 1.80
N VAL A 53 18.83 3.79 1.53
CA VAL A 53 18.31 2.86 2.57
C VAL A 53 19.42 2.29 3.46
N HIS A 54 20.67 2.26 2.99
CA HIS A 54 21.84 1.86 3.78
C HIS A 54 22.23 2.87 4.86
N ASP A 55 21.84 4.13 4.71
CA ASP A 55 22.06 5.19 5.70
C ASP A 55 20.87 5.36 6.66
N MET A 56 19.79 4.62 6.43
CA MET A 56 18.57 4.67 7.23
C MET A 56 18.55 3.63 8.35
N VAL A 57 17.74 3.89 9.38
CA VAL A 57 17.48 2.94 10.47
C VAL A 57 16.08 2.33 10.30
N PRO A 58 15.95 1.00 10.07
CA PRO A 58 14.65 0.37 9.93
C PRO A 58 13.89 0.43 11.26
N LEU A 59 12.56 0.56 11.20
CA LEU A 59 11.69 0.64 12.37
C LEU A 59 10.83 -0.62 12.50
N ARG A 60 10.00 -0.90 11.49
CA ARG A 60 8.99 -1.96 11.51
C ARG A 60 8.70 -2.43 10.09
N VAL A 61 8.58 -3.74 9.91
CA VAL A 61 8.05 -4.34 8.69
C VAL A 61 6.60 -4.74 8.92
N TYR A 62 5.71 -4.40 7.98
CA TYR A 62 4.28 -4.62 8.13
C TYR A 62 3.58 -4.75 6.77
N VAL A 63 2.29 -5.12 6.82
CA VAL A 63 1.43 -5.20 5.64
C VAL A 63 0.40 -4.08 5.66
N GLU A 64 0.24 -3.42 4.52
CA GLU A 64 -0.74 -2.36 4.30
C GLU A 64 -1.66 -2.70 3.12
N THR A 65 -2.91 -2.27 3.22
CA THR A 65 -3.87 -2.24 2.10
C THR A 65 -3.80 -0.91 1.37
N ASN A 66 -4.48 -0.79 0.23
CA ASN A 66 -4.59 0.47 -0.50
C ASN A 66 -5.56 1.51 0.12
N ARG A 67 -5.99 1.31 1.37
CA ARG A 67 -6.97 2.15 2.10
C ARG A 67 -6.42 2.70 3.42
N ASP A 68 -5.11 2.89 3.52
CA ASP A 68 -4.44 3.37 4.75
C ASP A 68 -4.75 2.51 5.99
N VAL A 69 -4.90 1.20 5.79
CA VAL A 69 -5.12 0.22 6.87
C VAL A 69 -3.96 -0.74 6.95
N VAL A 70 -3.34 -0.77 8.13
CA VAL A 70 -2.22 -1.64 8.47
C VAL A 70 -2.71 -2.87 9.22
N PHE A 71 -2.15 -4.02 8.83
CA PHE A 71 -2.32 -5.30 9.49
C PHE A 71 -0.97 -5.81 9.97
N ASP A 72 -0.84 -5.96 11.28
CA ASP A 72 0.31 -6.59 11.91
C ASP A 72 -0.16 -7.57 13.00
N PHE A 73 0.78 -8.25 13.65
CA PHE A 73 0.48 -9.21 14.71
C PHE A 73 -0.17 -8.60 15.96
N THR A 74 -0.35 -7.27 16.02
CA THR A 74 -1.10 -6.59 17.08
C THR A 74 -2.51 -6.16 16.63
N GLY A 75 -2.91 -6.50 15.39
CA GLY A 75 -4.26 -6.33 14.87
C GLY A 75 -4.43 -5.17 13.88
N LYS A 76 -5.63 -5.05 13.32
CA LYS A 76 -6.04 -3.98 12.38
C LYS A 76 -5.89 -2.59 13.00
N LYS A 77 -5.23 -1.67 12.30
CA LYS A 77 -5.14 -0.24 12.66
C LYS A 77 -5.22 0.64 11.42
N SER A 78 -5.80 1.82 11.54
CA SER A 78 -5.55 2.90 10.56
C SER A 78 -4.06 3.26 10.57
N MET A 79 -3.52 3.70 9.44
CA MET A 79 -2.13 4.15 9.30
C MET A 79 -1.76 5.20 10.35
N MET A 80 -2.61 6.20 10.59
CA MET A 80 -2.37 7.23 11.61
C MET A 80 -2.21 6.65 13.03
N ALA A 81 -3.08 5.72 13.42
CA ALA A 81 -2.99 5.04 14.71
C ALA A 81 -1.76 4.12 14.80
N PHE A 82 -1.44 3.38 13.73
CA PHE A 82 -0.26 2.55 13.67
C PHE A 82 1.02 3.39 13.82
N HIS A 83 1.11 4.50 13.10
CA HIS A 83 2.22 5.43 13.20
C HIS A 83 2.37 5.98 14.64
N LYS A 84 1.28 6.50 15.23
CA LYS A 84 1.27 7.09 16.57
C LYS A 84 1.64 6.09 17.68
N TYR A 85 1.09 4.87 17.62
CA TYR A 85 1.17 3.92 18.73
C TYR A 85 2.19 2.80 18.55
N THR A 86 2.69 2.58 17.34
CA THR A 86 3.71 1.56 17.03
C THR A 86 5.01 2.23 16.58
N ILE A 87 4.97 3.03 15.51
CA ILE A 87 6.17 3.54 14.85
C ILE A 87 6.87 4.61 15.69
N MET A 88 6.14 5.60 16.21
CA MET A 88 6.73 6.67 17.02
C MET A 88 7.44 6.16 18.30
N PRO A 89 6.88 5.20 19.08
CA PRO A 89 7.59 4.59 20.19
C PRO A 89 8.87 3.84 19.79
N ILE A 90 8.88 3.17 18.63
CA ILE A 90 10.07 2.50 18.12
C ILE A 90 11.11 3.53 17.69
N ALA A 91 10.70 4.54 16.90
CA ALA A 91 11.54 5.63 16.44
C ALA A 91 12.20 6.35 17.61
N SER A 92 11.44 6.72 18.65
CA SER A 92 11.95 7.43 19.83
C SER A 92 13.07 6.67 20.56
N LYS A 93 13.02 5.34 20.57
CA LYS A 93 14.06 4.48 21.16
C LYS A 93 15.29 4.34 20.26
N ARG A 94 15.15 4.59 18.96
CA ARG A 94 16.19 4.44 17.92
C ARG A 94 16.76 5.76 17.45
N LEU A 95 16.23 6.90 17.92
CA LEU A 95 16.76 8.23 17.63
C LEU A 95 18.25 8.27 17.91
N LYS A 96 19.03 8.53 16.87
CA LYS A 96 20.44 8.89 16.92
C LYS A 96 20.57 10.32 16.38
N ASN A 97 21.57 11.05 16.86
CA ASN A 97 21.79 12.46 16.52
C ASN A 97 21.68 12.69 15.00
N GLY A 98 20.68 13.46 14.57
CA GLY A 98 20.46 13.86 13.16
C GLY A 98 19.26 13.21 12.46
N LEU A 99 18.84 12.00 12.87
CA LEU A 99 17.73 11.30 12.23
C LEU A 99 16.39 11.71 12.86
N GLN A 100 15.60 12.53 12.17
CA GLN A 100 14.30 13.03 12.67
C GLN A 100 13.13 12.71 11.73
N ASN A 101 13.43 12.44 10.47
CA ASN A 101 12.44 12.18 9.45
C ASN A 101 12.13 10.68 9.36
N LYS A 102 11.00 10.36 8.74
CA LYS A 102 10.61 8.98 8.46
C LYS A 102 10.29 8.83 7.00
N ALA A 103 10.67 7.70 6.44
CA ALA A 103 10.35 7.33 5.08
C ALA A 103 9.69 5.95 5.09
N THR A 104 8.53 5.83 4.44
CA THR A 104 7.90 4.53 4.19
C THR A 104 8.30 4.06 2.81
N ARG A 105 8.67 2.77 2.70
CA ARG A 105 9.06 2.13 1.45
C ARG A 105 8.40 0.77 1.32
N SER A 106 7.96 0.44 0.11
CA SER A 106 7.42 -0.88 -0.25
C SER A 106 8.50 -1.72 -0.91
N TYR A 107 8.44 -3.04 -0.69
CA TYR A 107 9.40 -3.98 -1.26
C TYR A 107 8.71 -5.27 -1.71
N THR A 108 9.28 -5.91 -2.74
CA THR A 108 9.09 -7.35 -2.92
C THR A 108 9.74 -8.11 -1.76
N GLU A 109 9.36 -9.38 -1.57
CA GLU A 109 10.04 -10.21 -0.58
C GLU A 109 11.54 -10.36 -0.89
N GLN A 110 11.91 -10.48 -2.18
CA GLN A 110 13.30 -10.62 -2.58
C GLN A 110 14.11 -9.38 -2.21
N GLU A 111 13.65 -8.18 -2.59
CA GLU A 111 14.34 -6.93 -2.23
C GLU A 111 14.44 -6.78 -0.70
N LEU A 112 13.39 -7.10 0.04
CA LEU A 112 13.39 -7.00 1.50
C LEU A 112 14.48 -7.89 2.15
N ARG A 113 14.76 -9.08 1.58
CA ARG A 113 15.83 -9.97 2.07
C ARG A 113 17.23 -9.38 1.89
N GLU A 114 17.39 -8.49 0.92
CA GLU A 114 18.66 -7.83 0.60
C GLU A 114 18.83 -6.51 1.38
N MET A 115 17.75 -5.96 1.95
CA MET A 115 17.77 -4.70 2.69
C MET A 115 18.58 -4.79 4.00
N PRO A 116 19.15 -3.65 4.47
CA PRO A 116 19.92 -3.55 5.71
C PRO A 116 19.03 -3.57 6.97
N LEU A 117 18.17 -4.58 7.08
CA LEU A 117 17.29 -4.76 8.23
C LEU A 117 18.07 -5.16 9.48
N ARG A 118 17.58 -4.74 10.66
CA ARG A 118 18.14 -5.15 11.95
C ARG A 118 18.02 -6.66 12.18
N VAL A 119 16.97 -7.28 11.64
CA VAL A 119 16.71 -8.72 11.69
C VAL A 119 16.46 -9.21 10.28
N ARG A 120 17.18 -10.24 9.86
CA ARG A 120 17.00 -10.86 8.55
C ARG A 120 15.81 -11.82 8.58
N ALA A 121 15.12 -11.90 7.45
CA ALA A 121 14.05 -12.87 7.24
C ALA A 121 14.57 -14.30 7.40
N SER A 122 13.77 -15.15 8.05
CA SER A 122 14.07 -16.57 8.24
C SER A 122 12.96 -17.42 7.64
N ASP A 123 13.28 -18.35 6.75
CA ASP A 123 12.28 -19.24 6.14
C ASP A 123 11.50 -20.04 7.20
N TYR A 124 12.21 -20.50 8.25
CA TYR A 124 11.58 -21.16 9.39
C TYR A 124 10.67 -20.23 10.19
N GLY A 125 11.07 -18.97 10.39
CA GLY A 125 10.26 -17.95 11.05
C GLY A 125 8.99 -17.62 10.27
N ILE A 126 9.13 -17.47 8.94
CA ILE A 126 8.02 -17.20 8.01
C ILE A 126 7.04 -18.37 8.00
N GLU A 127 7.52 -19.60 7.95
CA GLU A 127 6.67 -20.80 7.98
C GLU A 127 5.87 -20.88 9.29
N LYS A 128 6.52 -20.64 10.43
CA LYS A 128 5.83 -20.57 11.73
C LYS A 128 4.79 -19.46 11.79
N ALA A 129 5.11 -18.29 11.26
CA ALA A 129 4.16 -17.17 11.20
C ALA A 129 2.97 -17.52 10.30
N THR A 130 3.23 -18.15 9.15
CA THR A 130 2.21 -18.62 8.21
C THR A 130 1.23 -19.56 8.89
N GLN A 131 1.73 -20.58 9.60
CA GLN A 131 0.89 -21.53 10.33
C GLN A 131 0.05 -20.84 11.41
N ALA A 132 0.65 -19.92 12.18
CA ALA A 132 -0.07 -19.17 13.21
C ALA A 132 -1.18 -18.27 12.63
N ILE A 133 -0.92 -17.61 11.50
CA ILE A 133 -1.89 -16.75 10.81
C ILE A 133 -3.04 -17.60 10.26
N LEU A 134 -2.75 -18.70 9.55
CA LEU A 134 -3.76 -19.57 8.96
C LEU A 134 -4.64 -20.26 10.01
N ALA A 135 -4.07 -20.60 11.17
CA ALA A 135 -4.83 -21.14 12.30
C ALA A 135 -5.79 -20.10 12.95
N ASN A 136 -5.61 -18.81 12.65
CA ASN A 136 -6.40 -17.72 13.21
C ASN A 136 -7.37 -17.13 12.18
N SER A 137 -8.44 -17.88 11.90
CA SER A 137 -9.48 -17.47 10.93
C SER A 137 -10.13 -16.14 11.28
N ALA A 138 -10.31 -15.84 12.58
CA ALA A 138 -10.89 -14.57 13.03
C ALA A 138 -10.02 -13.36 12.67
N TYR A 139 -8.69 -13.49 12.78
CA TYR A 139 -7.77 -12.43 12.34
C TYR A 139 -7.78 -12.26 10.82
N LEU A 140 -7.73 -13.37 10.08
CA LEU A 140 -7.75 -13.34 8.60
C LEU A 140 -9.03 -12.74 8.04
N ALA A 141 -10.18 -12.99 8.67
CA ALA A 141 -11.47 -12.44 8.26
C ALA A 141 -11.53 -10.90 8.34
N LEU A 142 -10.61 -10.26 9.08
CA LEU A 142 -10.53 -8.80 9.14
C LEU A 142 -9.83 -8.17 7.93
N ILE A 143 -9.12 -8.97 7.14
CA ILE A 143 -8.26 -8.50 6.06
C ILE A 143 -9.05 -8.60 4.75
N PRO A 144 -9.28 -7.48 4.05
CA PRO A 144 -9.97 -7.51 2.77
C PRO A 144 -9.15 -8.32 1.77
N LYS A 145 -9.82 -9.02 0.85
CA LYS A 145 -9.13 -9.65 -0.28
C LYS A 145 -8.76 -8.58 -1.30
N ARG A 146 -7.66 -8.79 -2.02
CA ARG A 146 -7.39 -8.01 -3.25
C ARG A 146 -8.33 -8.48 -4.34
N GLU A 147 -9.08 -7.54 -4.92
CA GLU A 147 -10.06 -7.84 -5.97
C GLU A 147 -9.36 -7.94 -7.33
N ASN A 148 -9.54 -9.07 -8.02
CA ASN A 148 -9.24 -9.27 -9.45
C ASN A 148 -8.01 -8.52 -9.99
N SER A 149 -6.87 -8.65 -9.29
CA SER A 149 -5.64 -7.94 -9.63
C SER A 149 -4.76 -8.79 -10.53
N TYR A 150 -4.30 -8.20 -11.62
CA TYR A 150 -3.34 -8.81 -12.54
C TYR A 150 -1.89 -8.69 -12.04
N ILE A 151 -1.62 -7.76 -11.13
CA ILE A 151 -0.26 -7.49 -10.61
C ILE A 151 -0.16 -7.63 -9.09
N SER A 152 1.06 -7.79 -8.58
CA SER A 152 1.32 -7.88 -7.14
C SER A 152 0.98 -6.57 -6.41
N GLY A 153 0.81 -6.62 -5.08
CA GLY A 153 0.51 -5.41 -4.30
C GLY A 153 1.69 -4.45 -4.29
N HIS A 154 2.89 -5.00 -4.34
CA HIS A 154 4.13 -4.27 -4.55
C HIS A 154 4.12 -3.51 -5.88
N ASP A 155 3.78 -4.18 -6.99
CA ASP A 155 3.77 -3.52 -8.29
C ASP A 155 2.64 -2.48 -8.40
N ALA A 156 1.48 -2.77 -7.80
CA ALA A 156 0.33 -1.87 -7.80
C ALA A 156 0.63 -0.50 -7.16
N VAL A 157 1.44 -0.49 -6.09
CA VAL A 157 1.79 0.75 -5.38
C VAL A 157 2.64 1.69 -6.23
N LEU A 158 3.43 1.17 -7.17
CA LEU A 158 4.26 1.96 -8.10
C LEU A 158 3.42 2.89 -9.00
N PHE A 159 2.15 2.56 -9.18
CA PHE A 159 1.19 3.32 -9.98
C PHE A 159 0.31 4.26 -9.15
N SER A 160 0.67 4.48 -7.88
CA SER A 160 0.07 5.50 -7.02
C SER A 160 0.74 6.87 -7.24
N GLN A 161 0.25 7.92 -6.58
CA GLN A 161 0.86 9.26 -6.56
C GLN A 161 1.18 9.85 -7.95
N GLY A 162 0.19 9.83 -8.86
CA GLY A 162 0.31 10.39 -10.20
C GLY A 162 0.82 9.42 -11.28
N ASN A 163 1.23 8.21 -10.90
CA ASN A 163 1.56 7.16 -11.90
C ASN A 163 0.33 6.36 -12.37
N CYS A 164 -0.88 6.74 -11.95
CA CYS A 164 -2.12 6.08 -12.39
C CYS A 164 -2.46 6.36 -13.86
N VAL A 165 -2.09 7.54 -14.37
CA VAL A 165 -2.30 7.94 -15.77
C VAL A 165 -1.51 7.04 -16.73
N PRO A 166 -0.18 6.88 -16.61
CA PRO A 166 0.57 5.97 -17.49
C PRO A 166 0.16 4.51 -17.34
N PHE A 167 -0.33 4.08 -16.16
CA PHE A 167 -0.91 2.75 -16.00
C PHE A 167 -2.18 2.57 -16.84
N ALA A 168 -3.15 3.50 -16.71
CA ALA A 168 -4.37 3.47 -17.49
C ALA A 168 -4.10 3.59 -19.00
N ASP A 169 -3.12 4.40 -19.42
CA ASP A 169 -2.71 4.46 -20.83
C ASP A 169 -2.20 3.09 -21.32
N ALA A 170 -1.35 2.42 -20.54
CA ALA A 170 -0.86 1.09 -20.89
C ALA A 170 -2.00 0.07 -21.01
N VAL A 171 -2.96 0.06 -20.08
CA VAL A 171 -4.11 -0.86 -20.16
C VAL A 171 -4.98 -0.54 -21.38
N GLN A 172 -5.26 0.74 -21.66
CA GLN A 172 -6.02 1.16 -22.85
C GLN A 172 -5.33 0.70 -24.13
N GLN A 173 -4.01 0.86 -24.25
CA GLN A 173 -3.28 0.42 -25.43
C GLN A 173 -3.31 -1.11 -25.61
N LEU A 174 -3.26 -1.87 -24.53
CA LEU A 174 -3.27 -3.34 -24.57
C LEU A 174 -4.67 -3.93 -24.81
N THR A 175 -5.74 -3.26 -24.37
CA THR A 175 -7.10 -3.81 -24.37
C THR A 175 -8.06 -3.10 -25.32
N SER A 176 -7.70 -1.92 -25.81
CA SER A 176 -8.60 -0.97 -26.49
C SER A 176 -9.81 -0.51 -25.65
N LEU A 177 -9.84 -0.80 -24.35
CA LEU A 177 -10.87 -0.29 -23.45
C LEU A 177 -10.66 1.21 -23.15
N PRO A 178 -11.74 1.98 -22.97
CA PRO A 178 -11.62 3.42 -22.73
C PRO A 178 -11.00 3.73 -21.36
N ALA A 179 -9.91 4.48 -21.38
CA ALA A 179 -9.40 5.15 -20.18
C ALA A 179 -10.20 6.43 -19.92
N VAL A 180 -10.52 6.67 -18.65
CA VAL A 180 -11.28 7.82 -18.18
C VAL A 180 -10.61 8.41 -16.94
N GLY A 181 -10.71 9.73 -16.81
CA GLY A 181 -10.14 10.47 -15.69
C GLY A 181 -11.25 10.89 -14.75
N ILE A 182 -10.99 10.85 -13.46
CA ILE A 182 -11.89 11.29 -12.39
C ILE A 182 -11.44 12.67 -11.93
N GLU A 183 -12.30 13.67 -12.14
CA GLU A 183 -12.14 15.02 -11.62
C GLU A 183 -13.08 15.22 -10.42
N VAL A 184 -12.51 15.64 -9.29
CA VAL A 184 -13.23 15.78 -8.02
C VAL A 184 -13.70 17.21 -7.84
N SER A 185 -14.99 17.35 -7.55
CA SER A 185 -15.63 18.63 -7.21
C SER A 185 -15.90 18.76 -5.72
N ALA A 186 -15.99 17.65 -4.97
CA ALA A 186 -16.05 17.65 -3.51
C ALA A 186 -15.51 16.34 -2.92
N TYR A 187 -14.75 16.45 -1.83
CA TYR A 187 -14.40 15.33 -0.96
C TYR A 187 -15.32 15.24 0.26
N SER A 188 -15.23 14.15 1.03
CA SER A 188 -15.80 14.10 2.38
C SER A 188 -15.12 15.14 3.28
N GLU A 189 -15.84 15.59 4.33
CA GLU A 189 -15.36 16.62 5.27
C GLU A 189 -14.05 16.23 6.00
N GLU A 190 -13.75 14.93 6.01
CA GLU A 190 -12.58 14.35 6.66
C GLU A 190 -11.32 14.44 5.79
N CYS A 191 -11.44 14.80 4.51
CA CYS A 191 -10.35 14.83 3.54
C CYS A 191 -9.95 16.27 3.17
N GLY A 192 -8.74 16.67 3.56
CA GLY A 192 -8.16 18.00 3.26
C GLY A 192 -7.44 18.12 1.92
N SER A 193 -7.88 17.38 0.89
CA SER A 193 -7.19 17.33 -0.41
C SER A 193 -7.60 18.47 -1.35
N GLN A 194 -6.79 18.71 -2.39
CA GLN A 194 -7.07 19.69 -3.44
C GLN A 194 -8.06 19.13 -4.47
N LEU A 195 -9.00 19.96 -4.94
CA LEU A 195 -9.94 19.62 -6.00
C LEU A 195 -9.25 19.53 -7.38
N GLY A 196 -9.93 18.90 -8.34
CA GLY A 196 -9.44 18.68 -9.70
C GLY A 196 -9.18 17.21 -10.00
N PHE A 197 -8.33 16.93 -10.99
CA PHE A 197 -7.95 15.57 -11.37
C PHE A 197 -7.42 14.78 -10.16
N CYS A 198 -8.03 13.62 -9.90
CA CYS A 198 -7.68 12.77 -8.76
C CYS A 198 -7.10 11.41 -9.20
N HIS A 199 -7.72 10.74 -10.17
CA HIS A 199 -7.31 9.37 -10.55
C HIS A 199 -7.69 9.04 -11.99
N ALA A 200 -6.99 8.07 -12.58
CA ALA A 200 -7.31 7.52 -13.90
C ALA A 200 -7.66 6.03 -13.78
N VAL A 201 -8.68 5.60 -14.52
CA VAL A 201 -9.18 4.23 -14.53
C VAL A 201 -9.56 3.79 -15.94
N ILE A 202 -9.70 2.49 -16.15
CA ILE A 202 -10.30 1.92 -17.35
C ILE A 202 -11.77 1.61 -17.07
N LEU A 203 -12.66 2.00 -17.98
CA LEU A 203 -14.09 1.71 -17.87
C LEU A 203 -14.42 0.43 -18.64
N HIS A 204 -14.96 -0.56 -17.93
CA HIS A 204 -15.40 -1.83 -18.51
C HIS A 204 -16.86 -1.75 -19.01
N PRO A 205 -17.25 -2.57 -20.01
CA PRO A 205 -18.61 -2.55 -20.55
C PRO A 205 -19.71 -2.91 -19.54
N ASP A 206 -19.37 -3.65 -18.48
CA ASP A 206 -20.28 -4.03 -17.40
C ASP A 206 -20.46 -2.94 -16.33
N GLY A 207 -19.82 -1.78 -16.51
CA GLY A 207 -19.87 -0.65 -15.58
C GLY A 207 -18.88 -0.73 -14.42
N THR A 208 -18.05 -1.79 -14.36
CA THR A 208 -16.91 -1.82 -13.45
C THR A 208 -15.76 -0.96 -13.96
N VAL A 209 -14.79 -0.70 -13.07
CA VAL A 209 -13.59 0.07 -13.40
C VAL A 209 -12.34 -0.66 -12.96
N GLU A 210 -11.25 -0.43 -13.67
CA GLU A 210 -9.94 -1.03 -13.38
C GLU A 210 -8.89 0.04 -13.14
N ASP A 211 -8.10 -0.16 -12.09
CA ASP A 211 -6.85 0.54 -11.84
C ASP A 211 -5.74 -0.45 -11.44
N SER A 212 -4.59 0.05 -10.98
CA SER A 212 -3.47 -0.81 -10.62
C SER A 212 -3.77 -1.80 -9.48
N TRP A 213 -4.86 -1.60 -8.74
CA TRP A 213 -5.29 -2.48 -7.65
C TRP A 213 -6.25 -3.58 -8.11
N GLY A 214 -6.77 -3.50 -9.34
CA GLY A 214 -7.63 -4.51 -9.96
C GLY A 214 -8.96 -3.96 -10.46
N VAL A 215 -9.82 -4.87 -10.92
CA VAL A 215 -11.18 -4.58 -11.41
C VAL A 215 -12.17 -4.57 -10.25
N GLN A 216 -12.89 -3.46 -10.06
CA GLN A 216 -13.80 -3.23 -8.93
C GLN A 216 -14.94 -2.26 -9.30
N PRO A 217 -16.03 -2.18 -8.51
CA PRO A 217 -17.03 -1.14 -8.69
C PRO A 217 -16.45 0.26 -8.51
N LEU A 218 -16.94 1.25 -9.27
CA LEU A 218 -16.48 2.64 -9.17
C LEU A 218 -16.60 3.20 -7.74
N SER A 219 -17.66 2.84 -7.01
CA SER A 219 -17.84 3.25 -5.61
C SER A 219 -16.67 2.87 -4.71
N VAL A 220 -16.01 1.73 -4.94
CA VAL A 220 -14.87 1.26 -4.15
C VAL A 220 -13.66 2.18 -4.33
N ILE A 221 -13.46 2.71 -5.55
CA ILE A 221 -12.41 3.69 -5.86
C ILE A 221 -12.75 5.05 -5.24
N LEU A 222 -13.98 5.51 -5.39
CA LEU A 222 -14.42 6.79 -4.83
C LEU A 222 -14.28 6.83 -3.30
N GLU A 223 -14.72 5.77 -2.61
CA GLU A 223 -14.53 5.62 -1.16
C GLU A 223 -13.06 5.66 -0.75
N ARG A 224 -12.18 4.99 -1.49
CA ARG A 224 -10.74 4.96 -1.20
C ARG A 224 -10.11 6.34 -1.23
N PHE A 225 -10.61 7.21 -2.11
CA PHE A 225 -10.14 8.60 -2.23
C PHE A 225 -11.04 9.61 -1.52
N TYR A 226 -12.01 9.17 -0.71
CA TYR A 226 -12.94 10.05 0.01
C TYR A 226 -13.74 10.99 -0.91
N ILE A 227 -14.00 10.59 -2.16
CA ILE A 227 -14.67 11.41 -3.17
C ILE A 227 -16.18 11.39 -2.94
N LYS A 228 -16.79 12.58 -2.86
CA LYS A 228 -18.23 12.76 -2.70
C LYS A 228 -18.90 13.12 -4.02
N ASP A 229 -18.38 14.15 -4.69
CA ASP A 229 -18.91 14.65 -5.97
C ASP A 229 -17.78 14.69 -7.01
N TYR A 230 -18.06 14.21 -8.21
CA TYR A 230 -17.07 14.04 -9.28
C TYR A 230 -17.67 14.09 -10.68
N GLN A 231 -16.79 14.28 -11.66
CA GLN A 231 -17.03 14.03 -13.06
C GLN A 231 -16.04 12.97 -13.56
N ILE A 232 -16.48 12.16 -14.53
CA ILE A 232 -15.65 11.14 -15.16
C ILE A 232 -15.79 11.22 -16.68
N SER A 233 -14.68 11.31 -17.41
CA SER A 233 -14.72 11.32 -18.88
C SER A 233 -13.37 10.94 -19.51
N PRO A 234 -13.37 10.51 -20.79
CA PRO A 234 -12.14 10.34 -21.55
C PRO A 234 -11.33 11.63 -21.72
N GLN A 235 -12.00 12.79 -21.82
CA GLN A 235 -11.31 14.07 -22.00
C GLN A 235 -10.48 14.45 -20.77
N ILE A 236 -11.02 14.23 -19.56
CA ILE A 236 -10.29 14.46 -18.31
C ILE A 236 -9.01 13.60 -18.26
N PHE A 237 -9.08 12.36 -18.74
CA PHE A 237 -7.90 11.49 -18.85
C PHE A 237 -6.88 12.04 -19.84
N GLU A 238 -7.31 12.42 -21.05
CA GLU A 238 -6.41 12.91 -22.08
C GLU A 238 -5.70 14.21 -21.64
N ASP A 239 -6.42 15.14 -21.00
CA ASP A 239 -5.84 16.37 -20.46
C ASP A 239 -4.80 16.07 -19.37
N ALA A 240 -5.08 15.12 -18.49
CA ALA A 240 -4.14 14.67 -17.47
C ALA A 240 -2.91 13.99 -18.09
N LYS A 241 -3.10 13.14 -19.10
CA LYS A 241 -2.02 12.48 -19.86
C LYS A 241 -1.10 13.49 -20.52
N GLN A 242 -1.65 14.44 -21.29
CA GLN A 242 -0.85 15.47 -21.97
C GLN A 242 -0.08 16.34 -20.98
N ARG A 243 -0.70 16.68 -19.84
CA ARG A 243 -0.01 17.39 -18.75
C ARG A 243 1.16 16.59 -18.19
N HIS A 244 0.98 15.30 -17.87
CA HIS A 244 2.05 14.45 -17.35
C HIS A 244 3.20 14.28 -18.34
N ILE A 245 2.90 14.09 -19.64
CA ILE A 245 3.90 13.99 -20.69
C ILE A 245 4.70 15.30 -20.80
N ARG A 246 4.04 16.46 -20.70
CA ARG A 246 4.70 17.77 -20.79
C ARG A 246 5.55 18.08 -19.56
N GLU A 247 5.04 17.83 -18.37
CA GLU A 247 5.67 18.24 -17.11
C GLU A 247 6.72 17.24 -16.62
N ASN A 248 6.52 15.94 -16.88
CA ASN A 248 7.36 14.86 -16.36
C ASN A 248 7.54 13.71 -17.37
N PRO A 249 8.09 13.98 -18.58
CA PRO A 249 8.13 13.01 -19.69
C PRO A 249 8.85 11.70 -19.33
N ASP A 250 10.00 11.78 -18.65
CA ASP A 250 10.80 10.61 -18.29
C ASP A 250 10.09 9.73 -17.26
N ARG A 251 9.50 10.35 -16.24
CA ARG A 251 8.71 9.66 -15.22
C ARG A 251 7.50 8.98 -15.85
N TYR A 252 6.80 9.66 -16.75
CA TYR A 252 5.67 9.10 -17.49
C TYR A 252 6.09 7.87 -18.28
N MET A 253 7.13 8.00 -19.11
CA MET A 253 7.59 6.93 -19.99
C MET A 253 8.12 5.72 -19.20
N HIS A 254 8.81 5.96 -18.09
CA HIS A 254 9.28 4.90 -17.21
C HIS A 254 8.11 4.11 -16.60
N ALA A 255 7.13 4.82 -16.01
CA ALA A 255 5.95 4.19 -15.45
C ALA A 255 5.13 3.44 -16.52
N TYR A 256 4.93 4.04 -17.70
CA TYR A 256 4.22 3.40 -18.81
C TYR A 256 4.88 2.09 -19.24
N LYS A 257 6.21 2.10 -19.48
CA LYS A 257 6.95 0.88 -19.85
C LYS A 257 6.88 -0.19 -18.78
N LYS A 258 6.97 0.20 -17.51
CA LYS A 258 6.81 -0.72 -16.37
C LYS A 258 5.41 -1.32 -16.34
N ALA A 259 4.35 -0.52 -16.56
CA ALA A 259 2.97 -0.99 -16.63
C ALA A 259 2.80 -2.02 -17.76
N VAL A 260 3.23 -1.68 -18.98
CA VAL A 260 3.18 -2.62 -20.13
C VAL A 260 3.88 -3.93 -19.79
N SER A 261 5.12 -3.87 -19.29
CA SER A 261 5.89 -5.08 -18.91
C SER A 261 5.19 -5.96 -17.90
N LEU A 262 4.45 -5.38 -16.95
CA LEU A 262 3.73 -6.12 -15.92
C LEU A 262 2.40 -6.69 -16.41
N LEU A 263 1.75 -6.02 -17.38
CA LEU A 263 0.41 -6.35 -17.86
C LEU A 263 0.40 -7.30 -19.06
N THR A 264 1.43 -7.25 -19.94
CA THR A 264 1.51 -8.11 -21.14
C THR A 264 1.29 -9.61 -20.87
N PRO A 265 1.75 -10.21 -19.75
CA PRO A 265 1.49 -11.63 -19.50
C PRO A 265 -0.01 -11.99 -19.28
N TYR A 266 -0.88 -10.99 -19.10
CA TYR A 266 -2.28 -11.17 -18.71
C TYR A 266 -3.28 -10.56 -19.71
N ARG A 267 -2.80 -10.05 -20.85
CA ARG A 267 -3.58 -9.24 -21.80
C ARG A 267 -3.35 -9.67 -23.24
#